data_AF-A0A9Q1UXZ0-F1
#
_entry.id   AF-A0A9Q1UXZ0-F1
#
_cell.length_a   1.000
_cell.length_b   1.000
_cell.length_c   1.000
_cell.angle_alpha   90.00
_cell.angle_beta   90.00
_cell.angle_gamma   90.00
#
_symmetry.space_group_name_H-M   'P 1'
#
loop_
_entity.id
_entity.type
_entity.pdbx_description
1 polymer ?
#
loop_
_entity_poly.entity_id
_entity_poly.type
_entity_poly.pdbx_seq_one_letter_code
_entity_poly.pdbx_strand_id
1 'polypeptide(L)'
;MEDKKVILIRKQGTPFIVNYPHDGTTTTYTWQGTKGTVLNERPVPFDVFDYLQNETVVFQTGALIIKETQDEDIKLVKENIPEIEQAENSIMTRKEVIDLFTTGNHLVLKKALNELTEGKSEIIAEDVKKYIVSVAVDEGIDSSAKRKVICEWAGLEYENSDLFFDNNLKEMYEK
;
A
#
# COMPACT_ATOMS: atom_id res chain seq x y z
N MET A 1 11.60 28.12 3.75
CA MET A 1 11.04 26.84 3.27
C MET A 1 9.53 26.73 3.54
N GLU A 2 8.92 27.62 4.33
CA GLU A 2 7.50 27.56 4.77
C GLU A 2 6.44 27.50 3.65
N ASP A 3 6.70 28.03 2.45
CA ASP A 3 5.74 27.94 1.33
C ASP A 3 5.95 26.74 0.38
N LYS A 4 6.96 25.91 0.65
CA LYS A 4 7.32 24.80 -0.24
C LYS A 4 6.28 23.68 -0.10
N LYS A 5 5.87 23.11 -1.23
CA LYS A 5 4.92 21.98 -1.27
C LYS A 5 5.57 20.73 -1.84
N VAL A 6 5.30 19.60 -1.22
CA VAL A 6 5.69 18.27 -1.70
C VAL A 6 4.44 17.56 -2.21
N ILE A 7 4.51 16.95 -3.39
CA ILE A 7 3.39 16.18 -3.93
C ILE A 7 3.54 14.73 -3.48
N LEU A 8 2.58 14.27 -2.68
CA LEU A 8 2.54 12.90 -2.17
C LEU A 8 1.45 12.10 -2.91
N ILE A 9 1.78 10.86 -3.23
CA ILE A 9 0.91 9.96 -4.00
C ILE A 9 0.55 8.74 -3.16
N ARG A 10 -0.74 8.35 -3.21
CA ARG A 10 -1.25 7.10 -2.65
C ARG A 10 -1.52 6.11 -3.79
N LYS A 11 -0.75 5.02 -3.86
CA LYS A 11 -0.93 3.95 -4.85
C LYS A 11 -1.97 2.90 -4.44
N GLN A 12 -2.09 2.58 -3.16
CA GLN A 12 -3.05 1.57 -2.72
C GLN A 12 -4.50 2.07 -2.91
N GLY A 13 -5.44 1.13 -3.07
CA GLY A 13 -6.86 1.46 -3.27
C GLY A 13 -7.57 2.05 -2.03
N THR A 14 -7.03 1.81 -0.83
CA THR A 14 -7.62 2.28 0.42
C THR A 14 -7.21 3.73 0.74
N PRO A 15 -8.12 4.54 1.32
CA PRO A 15 -7.79 5.88 1.75
C PRO A 15 -6.68 5.88 2.82
N PHE A 16 -5.84 6.90 2.78
CA PHE A 16 -4.87 7.21 3.82
C PHE A 16 -5.24 8.55 4.46
N ILE A 17 -5.35 8.60 5.78
CA ILE A 17 -5.81 9.76 6.53
C ILE A 17 -4.77 10.09 7.59
N VAL A 18 -4.36 11.36 7.65
CA VAL A 18 -3.42 11.88 8.63
C VAL A 18 -4.05 13.09 9.30
N ASN A 19 -3.94 13.12 10.62
CA ASN A 19 -4.33 14.26 11.43
C ASN A 19 -3.06 14.99 11.84
N TYR A 20 -2.79 16.13 11.21
CA TYR A 20 -1.60 16.94 11.48
C TYR A 20 -1.91 17.95 12.60
N PRO A 21 -1.30 17.83 13.79
CA PRO A 21 -1.47 18.79 14.86
C PRO A 21 -0.59 20.02 14.62
N HIS A 22 -1.18 21.22 14.62
CA HIS A 22 -0.46 22.49 14.50
C HIS A 22 -1.22 23.63 15.18
N ASP A 23 -0.51 24.46 15.95
CA ASP A 23 -1.04 25.66 16.62
C ASP A 23 -2.34 25.43 17.43
N GLY A 24 -2.39 24.33 18.18
CA GLY A 24 -3.57 23.98 19.00
C GLY A 24 -4.79 23.54 18.20
N THR A 25 -4.65 23.42 16.87
CA THR A 25 -5.66 22.88 15.96
C THR A 25 -5.15 21.59 15.31
N THR A 26 -6.05 20.84 14.67
CA THR A 26 -5.69 19.63 13.93
C THR A 26 -6.28 19.73 12.53
N THR A 27 -5.40 19.63 11.53
CA THR A 27 -5.80 19.63 10.12
C THR A 27 -5.73 18.22 9.57
N THR A 28 -6.84 17.73 8.99
CA THR A 28 -6.89 16.40 8.39
C THR A 28 -6.50 16.44 6.92
N TYR A 29 -5.52 15.61 6.56
CA TYR A 29 -5.12 15.33 5.19
C TYR A 29 -5.63 13.94 4.80
N THR A 30 -6.29 13.85 3.65
CA THR A 30 -6.83 12.60 3.13
C THR A 30 -6.38 12.38 1.71
N TRP A 31 -5.82 11.20 1.47
CA TRP A 31 -5.62 10.63 0.16
C TRP A 31 -6.67 9.56 -0.06
N GLN A 32 -7.47 9.66 -1.11
CA GLN A 32 -8.65 8.79 -1.30
C GLN A 32 -8.30 7.37 -1.77
N GLY A 33 -7.02 7.09 -2.02
CA GLY A 33 -6.60 5.86 -2.67
C GLY A 33 -6.79 5.88 -4.19
N THR A 34 -6.21 4.90 -4.87
CA THR A 34 -6.29 4.77 -6.32
C THR A 34 -7.68 4.30 -6.76
N LYS A 35 -8.25 4.96 -7.76
CA LYS A 35 -9.49 4.53 -8.42
C LYS A 35 -9.18 4.07 -9.83
N GLY A 36 -9.19 2.75 -10.06
CA GLY A 36 -8.77 2.16 -11.33
C GLY A 36 -7.28 2.41 -11.59
N THR A 37 -6.97 3.22 -12.61
CA THR A 37 -5.60 3.64 -12.96
C THR A 37 -5.24 5.03 -12.45
N VAL A 38 -6.19 5.77 -11.87
CA VAL A 38 -5.96 7.15 -11.43
C VAL A 38 -5.35 7.17 -10.04
N LEU A 39 -4.07 7.55 -9.96
CA LEU A 39 -3.36 7.75 -8.71
C LEU A 39 -3.89 8.99 -7.99
N ASN A 40 -4.04 8.89 -6.67
CA ASN A 40 -4.41 10.04 -5.86
C ASN A 40 -3.17 10.83 -5.45
N GLU A 41 -2.98 11.98 -6.09
CA GLU A 41 -1.90 12.91 -5.78
C GLU A 41 -2.42 14.08 -4.94
N ARG A 42 -1.66 14.51 -3.94
CA ARG A 42 -2.00 15.67 -3.13
C ARG A 42 -0.75 16.49 -2.79
N PRO A 43 -0.72 17.79 -3.11
CA PRO A 43 0.32 18.68 -2.61
C PRO A 43 0.08 18.95 -1.12
N VAL A 44 1.13 18.83 -0.31
CA VAL A 44 1.13 19.17 1.11
C VAL A 44 2.22 20.20 1.41
N PRO A 45 2.02 21.08 2.40
CA PRO A 45 3.10 21.95 2.90
C PRO A 45 4.30 21.12 3.37
N PHE A 46 5.50 21.69 3.29
CA PHE A 46 6.73 21.02 3.68
C PHE A 46 6.70 20.58 5.15
N ASP A 47 6.12 21.38 6.05
CA ASP A 47 6.00 21.03 7.48
C ASP A 47 5.15 19.77 7.72
N VAL A 48 4.14 19.54 6.87
CA VAL A 48 3.33 18.32 6.92
C VAL A 48 4.15 17.13 6.40
N PHE A 49 4.94 17.34 5.35
CA PHE A 49 5.84 16.32 4.84
C PHE A 49 6.93 15.94 5.86
N ASP A 50 7.54 16.93 6.51
CA ASP A 50 8.54 16.74 7.56
C ASP A 50 7.95 16.01 8.77
N TYR A 51 6.75 16.41 9.22
CA TYR A 51 6.00 15.67 10.24
C TYR A 51 5.77 14.21 9.84
N LEU A 52 5.32 13.94 8.60
CA LEU A 52 5.11 12.59 8.11
C LEU A 52 6.41 11.77 8.09
N GLN A 53 7.52 12.39 7.72
CA GLN A 53 8.83 11.75 7.66
C GLN A 53 9.37 11.40 9.06
N ASN A 54 9.22 12.30 10.02
CA ASN A 54 9.85 12.17 11.33
C ASN A 54 8.98 11.44 12.36
N GLU A 55 7.65 11.58 12.27
CA GLU A 55 6.71 11.08 13.27
C GLU A 55 5.97 9.81 12.81
N THR A 56 6.20 9.33 11.59
CA THR A 56 5.51 8.16 11.04
C THR A 56 6.43 7.28 10.19
N VAL A 57 5.97 6.09 9.85
CA VAL A 57 6.66 5.14 8.95
C VAL A 57 6.15 5.21 7.50
N VAL A 58 5.36 6.25 7.16
CA VAL A 58 4.56 6.28 5.93
C VAL A 58 5.38 6.13 4.64
N PHE A 59 6.61 6.67 4.62
CA PHE A 59 7.50 6.58 3.47
C PHE A 59 8.33 5.30 3.47
N GLN A 60 8.64 4.75 4.65
CA GLN A 60 9.34 3.48 4.82
C GLN A 60 8.47 2.29 4.40
N THR A 61 7.16 2.37 4.66
CA THR A 61 6.20 1.32 4.25
C THR A 61 5.64 1.53 2.85
N GLY A 62 5.89 2.69 2.26
CA GLY A 62 5.34 3.02 0.95
C GLY A 62 3.84 3.36 0.99
N ALA A 63 3.29 3.62 2.16
CA ALA A 63 1.90 4.05 2.28
C ALA A 63 1.64 5.35 1.51
N LEU A 64 2.62 6.26 1.47
CA LEU A 64 2.71 7.38 0.53
C LEU A 64 4.07 7.37 -0.17
N ILE A 65 4.11 7.87 -1.40
CA ILE A 65 5.35 8.04 -2.17
C ILE A 65 5.51 9.50 -2.59
N ILE A 66 6.75 9.91 -2.81
CA ILE A 66 7.07 11.27 -3.25
C ILE A 66 7.02 11.30 -4.78
N LYS A 67 6.23 12.21 -5.36
CA LYS A 67 6.19 12.38 -6.82
C LYS A 67 7.55 12.83 -7.32
N GLU A 68 7.99 12.24 -8.42
CA GLU A 68 9.22 12.63 -9.12
C GLU A 68 9.20 14.13 -9.42
N THR A 69 10.31 14.81 -9.11
CA THR A 69 10.41 16.28 -9.18
C THR A 69 11.81 16.71 -9.62
N GLN A 70 11.92 17.91 -10.17
CA GLN A 70 13.22 18.54 -10.48
C GLN A 70 13.76 19.39 -9.32
N ASP A 71 13.06 19.41 -8.19
CA ASP A 71 13.45 20.15 -7.01
C ASP A 71 14.53 19.41 -6.21
N GLU A 72 15.75 19.94 -6.20
CA GLU A 72 16.93 19.32 -5.58
C GLU A 72 16.80 19.15 -4.07
N ASP A 73 16.12 20.05 -3.34
CA ASP A 73 15.97 19.85 -1.89
C ASP A 73 15.02 18.68 -1.62
N ILE A 74 13.97 18.51 -2.42
CA ILE A 74 13.04 17.39 -2.26
C ILE A 74 13.74 16.07 -2.59
N LYS A 75 14.59 16.05 -3.63
CA LYS A 75 15.41 14.87 -3.96
C LYS A 75 16.35 14.51 -2.81
N LEU A 76 17.08 15.50 -2.28
CA LEU A 76 18.01 15.28 -1.18
C LEU A 76 17.28 14.75 0.07
N VAL A 77 16.11 15.29 0.40
CA VAL A 77 15.35 14.79 1.55
C VAL A 77 14.82 13.38 1.30
N LYS A 78 14.38 13.08 0.07
CA LYS A 78 13.96 11.73 -0.35
C LYS A 78 15.09 10.72 -0.15
N GLU A 79 16.31 11.02 -0.59
CA GLU A 79 17.48 10.14 -0.45
C GLU A 79 17.86 9.83 1.01
N ASN A 80 17.48 10.72 1.95
CA ASN A 80 17.72 10.52 3.37
C ASN A 80 16.65 9.68 4.08
N ILE A 81 15.56 9.31 3.40
CA ILE A 81 14.51 8.46 3.98
C ILE A 81 14.98 7.00 3.93
N PRO A 82 15.05 6.30 5.09
CA PRO A 82 15.43 4.90 5.13
C PRO A 82 14.52 4.03 4.25
N GLU A 83 15.11 3.11 3.50
CA GLU A 83 14.41 2.08 2.72
C GLU A 83 13.44 2.60 1.63
N ILE A 84 13.47 3.90 1.31
CA ILE A 84 12.49 4.52 0.40
C ILE A 84 12.45 3.87 -0.99
N GLU A 85 13.60 3.50 -1.56
CA GLU A 85 13.64 2.84 -2.86
C GLU A 85 12.99 1.44 -2.80
N GLN A 86 13.22 0.68 -1.72
CA GLN A 86 12.61 -0.64 -1.55
C GLN A 86 11.10 -0.51 -1.36
N ALA A 87 10.67 0.49 -0.59
CA ALA A 87 9.28 0.81 -0.36
C ALA A 87 8.58 1.18 -1.67
N GLU A 88 9.09 2.16 -2.42
CA GLU A 88 8.49 2.65 -3.66
C GLU A 88 8.35 1.56 -4.75
N ASN A 89 9.33 0.66 -4.81
CA ASN A 89 9.34 -0.48 -5.73
C ASN A 89 8.44 -1.64 -5.29
N SER A 90 7.98 -1.66 -4.04
CA SER A 90 7.11 -2.71 -3.50
C SER A 90 5.62 -2.41 -3.64
N ILE A 91 5.25 -1.13 -3.75
CA ILE A 91 3.84 -0.74 -3.70
C ILE A 91 3.20 -0.89 -5.07
N MET A 92 2.08 -1.60 -5.06
CA MET A 92 1.24 -1.83 -6.22
C MET A 92 -0.07 -1.05 -6.09
N THR A 93 -0.60 -0.62 -7.22
CA THR A 93 -1.99 -0.19 -7.36
C THR A 93 -2.92 -1.38 -7.20
N ARG A 94 -4.19 -1.13 -6.84
CA ARG A 94 -5.20 -2.19 -6.76
C ARG A 94 -5.31 -2.96 -8.07
N LYS A 95 -5.23 -2.26 -9.20
CA LYS A 95 -5.23 -2.88 -10.54
C LYS A 95 -4.06 -3.83 -10.74
N GLU A 96 -2.84 -3.42 -10.41
CA GLU A 96 -1.65 -4.28 -10.56
C GLU A 96 -1.77 -5.54 -9.70
N VAL A 97 -2.36 -5.43 -8.50
CA VAL A 97 -2.62 -6.59 -7.63
C VAL A 97 -3.68 -7.53 -8.23
N ILE A 98 -4.76 -6.99 -8.81
CA ILE A 98 -5.75 -7.79 -9.54
C ILE A 98 -5.11 -8.49 -10.75
N ASP A 99 -4.28 -7.78 -11.51
CA ASP A 99 -3.58 -8.32 -12.66
C ASP A 99 -2.64 -9.46 -12.23
N LEU A 100 -2.03 -9.39 -11.05
CA LEU A 100 -1.23 -10.45 -10.44
C LEU A 100 -2.05 -11.71 -10.11
N PHE A 101 -3.31 -11.57 -9.70
CA PHE A 101 -4.20 -12.72 -9.46
C PHE A 101 -4.73 -13.35 -10.73
N THR A 102 -4.93 -12.57 -11.79
CA THR A 102 -5.51 -13.05 -13.06
C THR A 102 -4.45 -13.59 -14.02
N THR A 103 -3.20 -13.17 -13.89
CA THR A 103 -2.10 -13.62 -14.74
C THR A 103 -1.64 -15.04 -14.40
N GLY A 104 -1.67 -15.94 -15.38
CA GLY A 104 -1.12 -17.29 -15.26
C GLY A 104 -1.80 -18.17 -14.19
N ASN A 105 -1.09 -19.23 -13.78
CA ASN A 105 -1.56 -20.20 -12.80
C ASN A 105 -0.99 -19.92 -11.40
N HIS A 106 -1.34 -20.76 -10.41
CA HIS A 106 -0.92 -20.61 -9.02
C HIS A 106 0.61 -20.67 -8.80
N LEU A 107 1.37 -21.33 -9.68
CA LEU A 107 2.84 -21.36 -9.61
C LEU A 107 3.45 -20.02 -10.06
N VAL A 108 2.88 -19.41 -11.10
CA VAL A 108 3.27 -18.07 -11.55
C VAL A 108 2.98 -17.05 -10.45
N LEU A 109 1.80 -17.15 -9.83
CA LEU A 109 1.42 -16.32 -8.69
C LEU A 109 2.41 -16.46 -7.53
N LYS A 110 2.72 -17.70 -7.11
CA LYS A 110 3.65 -17.97 -6.01
C LYS A 110 5.02 -17.33 -6.25
N LYS A 111 5.53 -17.44 -7.49
CA LYS A 111 6.79 -16.84 -7.88
C LYS A 111 6.73 -15.31 -7.78
N ALA A 112 5.70 -14.69 -8.36
CA ALA A 112 5.54 -13.23 -8.32
C ALA A 112 5.41 -12.69 -6.88
N LEU A 113 4.67 -13.38 -6.02
CA LEU A 113 4.52 -13.01 -4.60
C LEU A 113 5.85 -13.08 -3.85
N ASN A 114 6.67 -14.11 -4.09
CA ASN A 114 7.99 -14.22 -3.48
C ASN A 114 8.92 -13.10 -3.95
N GLU A 115 8.97 -12.83 -5.25
CA GLU A 115 9.77 -11.73 -5.84
C GLU A 115 9.35 -10.35 -5.27
N LEU A 116 8.06 -10.17 -4.95
CA LEU A 116 7.57 -8.95 -4.31
C LEU A 116 8.03 -8.77 -2.86
N THR A 117 8.59 -9.78 -2.21
CA THR A 117 9.06 -9.69 -0.81
C THR A 117 10.53 -10.03 -0.64
N GLU A 118 11.16 -10.60 -1.67
CA GLU A 118 12.55 -11.02 -1.64
C GLU A 118 13.49 -9.81 -1.42
N GLY A 119 14.39 -9.94 -0.43
CA GLY A 119 15.38 -8.91 -0.11
C GLY A 119 14.83 -7.66 0.58
N LYS A 120 13.55 -7.63 0.97
CA LYS A 120 12.92 -6.49 1.65
C LYS A 120 12.98 -6.65 3.17
N SER A 121 12.89 -5.53 3.88
CA SER A 121 12.73 -5.55 5.34
C SER A 121 11.41 -6.21 5.74
N GLU A 122 11.37 -6.78 6.96
CA GLU A 122 10.17 -7.48 7.46
C GLU A 122 8.94 -6.57 7.46
N ILE A 123 9.13 -5.29 7.83
CA ILE A 123 8.05 -4.30 7.87
C ILE A 123 7.44 -4.10 6.48
N ILE A 124 8.28 -3.92 5.45
CA ILE A 124 7.81 -3.78 4.06
C ILE A 124 7.13 -5.07 3.60
N ALA A 125 7.71 -6.23 3.88
CA ALA A 125 7.16 -7.52 3.47
C ALA A 125 5.79 -7.78 4.10
N GLU A 126 5.61 -7.48 5.39
CA GLU A 126 4.32 -7.60 6.07
C GLU A 126 3.26 -6.67 5.49
N ASP A 127 3.59 -5.40 5.22
CA ASP A 127 2.62 -4.44 4.70
C ASP A 127 2.19 -4.78 3.26
N VAL A 128 3.13 -5.28 2.44
CA VAL A 128 2.81 -5.82 1.11
C VAL A 128 1.88 -7.04 1.24
N LYS A 129 2.16 -7.97 2.16
CA LYS A 129 1.29 -9.13 2.42
C LYS A 129 -0.12 -8.71 2.83
N LYS A 130 -0.25 -7.82 3.81
CA LYS A 130 -1.53 -7.30 4.31
C LYS A 130 -2.33 -6.67 3.17
N TYR A 131 -1.68 -5.83 2.35
CA TYR A 131 -2.34 -5.18 1.24
C TYR A 131 -2.81 -6.18 0.17
N ILE A 132 -1.96 -7.09 -0.28
CA ILE A 132 -2.31 -8.10 -1.29
C ILE A 132 -3.45 -9.01 -0.79
N VAL A 133 -3.39 -9.46 0.46
CA VAL A 133 -4.47 -10.26 1.06
C VAL A 133 -5.78 -9.48 1.08
N SER A 134 -5.77 -8.21 1.50
CA SER A 134 -7.00 -7.40 1.53
C SER A 134 -7.64 -7.26 0.14
N VAL A 135 -6.84 -7.06 -0.91
CA VAL A 135 -7.36 -6.99 -2.28
C VAL A 135 -7.88 -8.36 -2.72
N ALA A 136 -7.17 -9.45 -2.41
CA ALA A 136 -7.61 -10.79 -2.77
C ALA A 136 -8.96 -11.14 -2.12
N VAL A 137 -9.17 -10.75 -0.85
CA VAL A 137 -10.43 -10.89 -0.12
C VAL A 137 -11.54 -10.11 -0.81
N ASP A 138 -11.32 -8.82 -1.08
CA ASP A 138 -12.32 -7.97 -1.73
C ASP A 138 -12.71 -8.48 -3.13
N GLU A 139 -11.76 -8.99 -3.90
CA GLU A 139 -12.00 -9.46 -5.28
C GLU A 139 -12.65 -10.86 -5.31
N GLY A 140 -12.54 -11.64 -4.23
CA GLY A 140 -13.12 -12.97 -4.15
C GLY A 140 -12.49 -13.95 -5.13
N ILE A 141 -11.23 -14.33 -4.89
CA ILE A 141 -10.47 -15.23 -5.78
C ILE A 141 -11.16 -16.60 -5.92
N ASP A 142 -11.65 -16.98 -7.09
CA ASP A 142 -12.36 -18.28 -7.28
C ASP A 142 -11.45 -19.52 -7.20
N SER A 143 -10.16 -19.37 -7.47
CA SER A 143 -9.24 -20.51 -7.56
C SER A 143 -8.72 -20.93 -6.18
N SER A 144 -9.15 -22.09 -5.69
CA SER A 144 -8.67 -22.68 -4.43
C SER A 144 -7.15 -22.82 -4.36
N ALA A 145 -6.50 -23.19 -5.47
CA ALA A 145 -5.04 -23.26 -5.56
C ALA A 145 -4.37 -21.88 -5.39
N LYS A 146 -4.97 -20.81 -5.92
CA LYS A 146 -4.47 -19.44 -5.72
C LYS A 146 -4.75 -18.94 -4.31
N ARG A 147 -5.94 -19.19 -3.75
CA ARG A 147 -6.27 -18.92 -2.34
C ARG A 147 -5.22 -19.54 -1.40
N LYS A 148 -4.89 -20.81 -1.63
CA LYS A 148 -3.86 -21.54 -0.85
C LYS A 148 -2.49 -20.88 -0.93
N VAL A 149 -2.04 -20.54 -2.13
CA VAL A 149 -0.75 -19.85 -2.33
C VAL A 149 -0.73 -18.51 -1.59
N ILE A 150 -1.80 -17.72 -1.66
CA ILE A 150 -1.88 -16.41 -1.00
C ILE A 150 -1.85 -16.57 0.53
N CYS A 151 -2.65 -17.50 1.09
CA CYS A 151 -2.67 -17.79 2.52
C CYS A 151 -1.29 -18.25 3.03
N GLU A 152 -0.71 -19.26 2.39
CA GLU A 152 0.59 -19.81 2.79
C GLU A 152 1.70 -18.75 2.73
N TRP A 153 1.74 -17.94 1.68
CA TRP A 153 2.71 -16.87 1.51
C TRP A 153 2.55 -15.76 2.55
N ALA A 154 1.30 -15.45 2.93
CA ALA A 154 0.99 -14.47 3.97
C ALA A 154 1.13 -15.02 5.40
N GLY A 155 1.41 -16.31 5.58
CA GLY A 155 1.46 -16.95 6.91
C GLY A 155 0.08 -17.16 7.55
N LEU A 156 -0.99 -17.19 6.75
CA LEU A 156 -2.36 -17.41 7.19
C LEU A 156 -2.75 -18.88 7.05
N GLU A 157 -3.59 -19.37 7.97
CA GLU A 157 -4.13 -20.72 7.91
C GLU A 157 -5.15 -20.86 6.77
N TYR A 158 -4.83 -21.69 5.78
CA TYR A 158 -5.69 -21.94 4.62
C TYR A 158 -7.02 -22.61 4.98
N GLU A 159 -7.12 -23.31 6.11
CA GLU A 159 -8.36 -23.96 6.55
C GLU A 159 -9.52 -22.97 6.75
N ASN A 160 -9.20 -21.68 6.93
CA ASN A 160 -10.16 -20.59 7.03
C ASN A 160 -10.32 -19.80 5.71
N SER A 161 -9.71 -20.23 4.61
CA SER A 161 -9.67 -19.48 3.34
C SER A 161 -11.04 -19.19 2.75
N ASP A 162 -12.00 -20.12 2.87
CA ASP A 162 -13.36 -19.89 2.38
C ASP A 162 -14.08 -18.79 3.17
N LEU A 163 -13.77 -18.62 4.47
CA LEU A 163 -14.28 -17.49 5.27
C LEU A 163 -13.70 -16.14 4.82
N PHE A 164 -12.47 -16.14 4.30
CA PHE A 164 -11.80 -14.92 3.87
C PHE A 164 -12.14 -14.52 2.43
N PHE A 165 -12.30 -15.49 1.51
CA PHE A 165 -12.39 -15.22 0.06
C PHE A 165 -13.78 -15.41 -0.55
N ASP A 166 -14.76 -15.91 0.21
CA ASP A 166 -16.13 -15.92 -0.28
C ASP A 166 -16.76 -14.55 -0.07
N ASN A 167 -16.82 -13.77 -1.15
CA ASN A 167 -17.63 -12.56 -1.27
C ASN A 167 -19.14 -12.77 -0.97
N ASN A 168 -19.57 -14.00 -0.63
CA ASN A 168 -20.94 -14.39 -0.28
C ASN A 168 -21.25 -14.39 1.23
N LEU A 169 -20.31 -14.05 2.13
CA LEU A 169 -20.61 -13.96 3.57
C LEU A 169 -21.14 -12.59 4.04
N LYS A 170 -21.30 -11.61 3.14
CA LYS A 170 -21.92 -10.32 3.47
C LYS A 170 -23.39 -10.40 3.88
N GLU A 171 -24.11 -11.47 3.51
CA GLU A 171 -25.54 -11.62 3.86
C GLU A 171 -25.80 -12.32 5.21
N MET A 172 -24.79 -12.91 5.86
CA MET A 172 -24.99 -13.60 7.15
C MET A 172 -24.85 -12.70 8.37
N TYR A 173 -24.23 -11.52 8.24
CA TYR A 173 -23.99 -10.58 9.36
C TYR A 173 -24.77 -9.26 9.24
N GLU A 174 -25.59 -9.07 8.20
CA GLU A 174 -26.53 -7.94 8.07
C GLU A 174 -27.98 -8.32 8.49
N LYS A 175 -28.13 -9.28 9.43
CA LYS A 175 -29.40 -9.53 10.14
C LYS A 175 -29.26 -9.32 11.63
#